data_AF-Q6EH36-F1
#
_entry.id   AF-Q6EH36-F1
#
_cell.length_a   1.000
_cell.length_b   1.000
_cell.length_c   1.000
_cell.angle_alpha   90.00
_cell.angle_beta   90.00
_cell.angle_gamma   90.00
#
_symmetry.space_group_name_H-M   'P 1'
#
loop_
_entity.id
_entity.type
_entity.pdbx_description
1 polymer ?
#
loop_
_entity_poly.entity_id
_entity_poly.type
_entity_poly.pdbx_seq_one_letter_code
_entity_poly.pdbx_strand_id
1 'polypeptide(L)' 'RVGGATEVEVKEKKDRVDDALNATRAAVEEGIVAGGGTALLRAANAITVKGSNADQEAGINIVRRALQAPARQIATNA' A
#
# COMPACT_ATOMS: atom_id res chain seq x y z
N ARG A 1 13.88 -24.07 -8.54
CA ARG A 1 13.78 -23.82 -10.00
C ARG A 1 12.30 -23.79 -10.34
N VAL A 2 11.80 -22.65 -10.83
CA VAL A 2 10.41 -22.52 -11.28
C VAL A 2 10.33 -23.04 -12.71
N GLY A 3 9.40 -23.96 -13.00
CA GLY A 3 9.23 -24.58 -14.32
C GLY A 3 8.12 -23.90 -15.15
N GLY A 4 8.17 -24.08 -16.46
CA GLY A 4 7.20 -23.51 -17.42
C GLY A 4 7.43 -24.05 -18.82
N ALA A 5 6.43 -23.90 -19.71
CA ALA A 5 6.51 -24.40 -21.08
C ALA A 5 7.26 -23.42 -22.00
N THR A 6 7.26 -22.13 -21.66
CA THR A 6 7.99 -21.08 -22.38
C THR A 6 8.87 -20.26 -21.43
N GLU A 7 9.91 -19.61 -21.96
CA GLU A 7 10.78 -18.73 -21.17
C GLU A 7 10.00 -17.57 -20.51
N VAL A 8 8.98 -17.05 -21.20
CA VAL A 8 8.12 -15.97 -20.69
C VAL A 8 7.32 -16.45 -19.47
N GLU A 9 6.74 -17.65 -19.53
CA GLU A 9 6.02 -18.23 -18.39
C GLU A 9 6.94 -18.55 -17.22
N VAL A 10 8.13 -19.09 -17.49
CA VAL A 10 9.12 -19.37 -16.43
C VAL A 10 9.49 -18.07 -15.72
N LYS A 11 9.67 -16.98 -16.46
CA LYS A 11 10.00 -15.66 -15.90
C LYS A 11 8.84 -15.09 -15.07
N GLU A 12 7.62 -15.09 -15.61
CA GLU A 12 6.43 -14.58 -14.89
C GLU A 12 6.17 -15.34 -13.59
N LYS A 13 6.26 -16.68 -13.62
CA LYS A 13 6.11 -17.50 -12.42
C LYS A 13 7.22 -17.27 -11.42
N LYS A 14 8.45 -17.04 -11.88
CA LYS A 14 9.57 -16.72 -10.99
C LYS A 14 9.33 -15.38 -10.29
N ASP A 15 8.96 -14.34 -11.04
CA ASP A 15 8.70 -13.01 -10.49
C ASP A 15 7.56 -13.06 -9.45
N ARG A 16 6.50 -13.85 -9.70
CA ARG A 16 5.41 -14.08 -8.72
C ARG A 16 5.84 -14.81 -7.47
N VAL A 17 6.72 -15.81 -7.59
CA VAL A 17 7.25 -16.55 -6.44
C VAL A 17 8.13 -15.64 -5.59
N ASP A 18 8.98 -14.84 -6.23
CA ASP A 18 9.86 -13.90 -5.55
C ASP A 18 9.04 -12.83 -4.81
N ASP A 19 8.00 -12.28 -5.45
CA ASP A 19 7.10 -11.30 -4.83
C ASP A 19 6.31 -11.90 -3.64
N ALA A 20 5.74 -13.09 -3.80
CA ALA A 20 5.03 -13.78 -2.73
C ALA A 20 5.93 -14.12 -1.53
N LEU A 21 7.17 -14.52 -1.78
CA LEU A 21 8.13 -14.81 -0.72
C LEU A 21 8.47 -13.55 0.08
N ASN A 22 8.68 -12.42 -0.61
CA ASN A 22 8.97 -11.15 0.05
C ASN A 22 7.76 -10.62 0.83
N ALA A 23 6.56 -10.68 0.24
CA ALA A 23 5.32 -10.24 0.88
C ALA A 23 5.01 -11.03 2.17
N THR A 24 5.18 -12.36 2.14
CA THR A 24 4.94 -13.21 3.31
C THR A 24 5.98 -13.00 4.42
N ARG A 25 7.24 -12.73 4.07
CA ARG A 25 8.28 -12.36 5.05
C ARG A 25 7.95 -11.03 5.74
N ALA A 26 7.63 -9.99 4.97
CA ALA A 26 7.25 -8.69 5.53
C ALA A 26 6.00 -8.79 6.43
N ALA A 27 5.01 -9.58 6.03
CA ALA A 27 3.81 -9.84 6.82
C ALA A 27 4.10 -10.53 8.16
N VAL A 28 5.13 -11.39 8.23
CA VAL A 28 5.55 -12.05 9.48
C VAL A 28 6.32 -11.07 10.38
N GLU A 29 7.13 -10.18 9.81
CA GLU A 29 7.97 -9.25 10.56
C GLU A 29 7.18 -8.07 11.16
N GLU A 30 6.29 -7.44 10.37
CA GLU A 30 5.57 -6.22 10.77
C GLU A 30 4.07 -6.45 11.04
N GLY A 31 3.57 -7.64 10.75
CA GLY A 31 2.15 -7.97 10.81
C GLY A 31 1.40 -7.59 9.53
N ILE A 32 0.08 -7.78 9.56
CA ILE A 32 -0.81 -7.51 8.43
C ILE A 32 -1.89 -6.48 8.77
N VAL A 33 -2.31 -5.73 7.76
CA VAL A 33 -3.40 -4.76 7.84
C VAL A 33 -4.38 -4.92 6.68
N ALA A 34 -5.55 -4.29 6.78
CA ALA A 34 -6.55 -4.32 5.71
C ALA A 34 -6.01 -3.65 4.43
N GLY A 35 -5.99 -4.41 3.32
CA GLY A 35 -5.54 -3.96 2.01
C GLY A 35 -6.52 -3.02 1.29
N GLY A 36 -6.30 -2.84 -0.02
CA GLY A 36 -7.19 -2.04 -0.88
C GLY A 36 -7.24 -0.54 -0.52
N GLY A 37 -6.21 -0.01 0.13
CA GLY A 37 -6.18 1.37 0.64
C GLY A 37 -7.01 1.60 1.91
N THR A 38 -7.68 0.58 2.46
CA THR A 38 -8.56 0.71 3.64
C THR A 38 -7.78 1.10 4.90
N ALA A 39 -6.61 0.49 5.14
CA ALA A 39 -5.77 0.84 6.27
C ALA A 39 -5.34 2.32 6.23
N LEU A 40 -4.93 2.82 5.06
CA LEU A 40 -4.53 4.22 4.88
C LEU A 40 -5.70 5.19 5.09
N LEU A 41 -6.89 4.85 4.59
CA LEU A 41 -8.10 5.65 4.80
C LEU A 41 -8.47 5.75 6.29
N ARG A 42 -8.35 4.64 7.03
CA ARG A 42 -8.57 4.63 8.48
C ARG A 42 -7.51 5.44 9.22
N ALA A 43 -6.24 5.32 8.81
CA ALA A 43 -5.14 6.09 9.38
C ALA A 43 -5.36 7.60 9.18
N ALA A 44 -5.84 8.03 8.01
CA ALA A 44 -6.16 9.44 7.75
C ALA A 44 -7.17 10.02 8.75
N ASN A 45 -8.18 9.23 9.14
CA ASN A 45 -9.18 9.63 10.13
C ASN A 45 -8.62 9.69 11.56
N ALA A 46 -7.56 8.94 11.85
CA ALA A 46 -6.90 8.93 13.16
C ALA A 46 -5.94 10.11 13.36
N ILE A 47 -5.64 10.91 12.32
CA ILE A 47 -4.79 12.09 12.42
C ILE A 47 -5.56 13.24 13.08
N THR A 48 -5.43 13.35 14.41
CA THR A 48 -6.05 14.39 15.26
C THR A 48 -5.10 15.51 15.67
N VAL A 49 -3.83 15.44 15.26
CA VAL A 49 -2.81 16.45 15.57
C VAL A 49 -3.14 17.80 14.92
N LYS A 50 -2.77 18.88 15.60
CA LYS A 50 -2.91 20.27 15.12
C LYS A 50 -1.54 20.87 14.85
N GLY A 51 -1.42 21.65 13.78
CA GLY A 51 -0.20 22.39 13.47
C GLY A 51 0.04 23.53 14.46
N SER A 52 1.30 23.81 14.78
CA SER A 52 1.66 24.98 15.59
C SER A 52 1.61 26.29 14.81
N ASN A 53 1.53 26.22 13.47
CA ASN A 53 1.39 27.35 12.56
C ASN A 53 0.61 26.94 11.30
N ALA A 54 0.31 27.91 10.44
CA ALA A 54 -0.47 27.70 9.22
C ALA A 54 0.19 26.70 8.25
N ASP A 55 1.51 26.72 8.12
CA ASP A 55 2.24 25.83 7.20
C ASP A 55 2.19 24.37 7.66
N GLN A 56 2.33 24.14 8.97
CA GLN A 56 2.19 22.81 9.56
C GLN A 56 0.77 22.28 9.41
N GLU A 57 -0.24 23.12 9.63
CA GLU A 57 -1.64 22.75 9.44
C GLU A 57 -1.93 22.41 7.97
N ALA A 58 -1.39 23.18 7.02
CA ALA A 58 -1.46 22.86 5.60
C ALA A 58 -0.79 21.50 5.29
N GLY A 59 0.39 21.25 5.85
CA GLY A 59 1.11 19.97 5.72
C GLY A 59 0.30 18.77 6.23
N ILE A 60 -0.32 18.89 7.41
CA ILE A 60 -1.18 17.86 7.99
C ILE A 60 -2.37 17.57 7.06
N ASN A 61 -2.99 18.61 6.50
CA ASN A 61 -4.10 18.46 5.56
C ASN A 61 -3.68 17.80 4.23
N ILE A 62 -2.48 18.10 3.73
CA ILE A 62 -1.92 17.44 2.54
C ILE A 62 -1.76 15.94 2.79
N VAL A 63 -1.14 15.55 3.91
CA VAL A 63 -0.97 14.12 4.25
C VAL A 63 -2.32 13.42 4.39
N ARG A 64 -3.28 14.04 5.08
CA ARG A 64 -4.63 13.49 5.25
C ARG A 64 -5.32 13.24 3.90
N ARG A 65 -5.14 14.15 2.93
CA ARG A 65 -5.68 13.98 1.57
C ARG A 65 -4.93 12.91 0.79
N ALA A 66 -3.60 12.85 0.90
CA ALA A 66 -2.77 11.87 0.20
C ALA A 66 -3.11 10.43 0.61
N LEU A 67 -3.32 10.18 1.90
CA LEU A 67 -3.69 8.86 2.42
C LEU A 67 -5.03 8.33 1.88
N GLN A 68 -5.94 9.20 1.45
CA GLN A 68 -7.22 8.81 0.84
C GLN A 68 -7.10 8.48 -0.65
N ALA A 69 -6.03 8.93 -1.32
CA ALA A 69 -5.89 8.83 -2.77
C ALA A 69 -5.88 7.38 -3.28
N PRO A 70 -5.21 6.40 -2.64
CA PRO A 70 -5.19 5.02 -3.13
C PRO A 70 -6.58 4.38 -3.18
N ALA A 71 -7.38 4.54 -2.13
CA ALA A 71 -8.75 4.01 -2.08
C ALA A 71 -9.65 4.66 -3.14
N ARG A 72 -9.52 5.97 -3.38
CA ARG A 72 -10.25 6.66 -4.45
C ARG A 72 -9.82 6.18 -5.83
N GLN A 73 -8.53 5.97 -6.04
CA GLN A 73 -8.00 5.49 -7.32
C GLN A 73 -8.58 4.12 -7.64
N ILE A 74 -8.55 3.18 -6.67
CA ILE A 74 -9.15 1.84 -6.80
C ILE A 74 -10.65 1.95 -7.11
N ALA A 75 -11.38 2.82 -6.43
CA ALA A 75 -12.80 3.00 -6.69
C ALA A 75 -13.11 3.64 -8.06
N THR A 76 -12.14 4.33 -8.68
CA THR A 76 -12.33 5.02 -9.96
C THR A 76 -12.04 4.11 -11.15
N ASN A 77 -11.14 3.13 -11.01
CA ASN A 77 -10.75 2.21 -12.07
C ASN A 77 -11.30 0.78 -11.90
N ALA A 78 -12.11 0.54 -10.87
CA ALA A 78 -12.93 -0.66 -10.70
C ALA A 78 -14.24 -0.53 -11.49
#